data_AF-A0A497EKQ7-F1
#
_entry.id   AF-A0A497EKQ7-F1
#
_cell.length_a   1.000
_cell.length_b   1.000
_cell.length_c   1.000
_cell.angle_alpha   90.00
_cell.angle_beta   90.00
_cell.angle_gamma   90.00
#
_symmetry.space_group_name_H-M   'P 1'
#
loop_
_entity.id
_entity.type
_entity.pdbx_description
1 polymer ?
#
loop_
_entity_poly.entity_id
_entity_poly.type
_entity_poly.pdbx_seq_one_letter_code
_entity_poly.pdbx_strand_id
1 'polypeptide(L)'
;MVARGINIPRGFGGTYGLSGDKGVIGKYGHVRLTEEQISMIDEYLLKRSLLPDPPNLNITNIDNETVVYIPNLYRHARVVFNTFLEIFPRPASALKIPRGAIRLNEDNAEIVIFEEKTGDQWSKYILASFPHGKHTLQLLYEYLDETDYIYPFAGAYKKPSTKYQVDTLISTIGEKLKEAYKYAGVKDQYFYKKPLYALRHSGVQIWLERTNWDYALISEMGWRDITTLRLWYGRMPANVFQKKIMALKGGM
;
A
#
# COMPACT_ATOMS: atom_id res chain seq x y z
N MET A 1 19.04 -2.97 -28.82
CA MET A 1 19.50 -3.25 -30.20
C MET A 1 18.67 -4.40 -30.73
N VAL A 2 17.86 -4.20 -31.77
CA VAL A 2 17.16 -5.31 -32.45
C VAL A 2 18.12 -5.81 -33.53
N ALA A 3 18.48 -7.08 -33.49
CA ALA A 3 19.33 -7.71 -34.50
C ALA A 3 18.67 -7.53 -35.88
N ARG A 4 19.32 -6.77 -36.77
CA ARG A 4 18.85 -6.59 -38.16
C ARG A 4 19.12 -7.90 -38.92
N GLY A 5 18.08 -8.51 -39.48
CA GLY A 5 18.21 -9.59 -40.46
C GLY A 5 17.52 -10.92 -40.14
N ILE A 6 16.88 -11.09 -38.97
CA ILE A 6 16.14 -12.31 -38.65
C ILE A 6 14.65 -12.07 -38.88
N ASN A 7 14.05 -12.78 -39.84
CA ASN A 7 12.64 -12.71 -40.16
C ASN A 7 11.86 -13.59 -39.18
N ILE A 8 11.39 -13.02 -38.07
CA ILE A 8 10.60 -13.76 -37.06
C ILE A 8 9.14 -13.82 -37.53
N PRO A 9 8.52 -15.02 -37.56
CA PRO A 9 7.10 -15.16 -37.92
C PRO A 9 6.20 -14.25 -37.07
N ARG A 10 5.19 -13.63 -37.70
CA ARG A 10 4.22 -12.77 -37.01
C ARG A 10 3.59 -13.56 -35.85
N GLY A 11 3.64 -13.01 -34.64
CA GLY A 11 3.11 -13.63 -33.42
C GLY A 11 4.14 -14.27 -32.49
N PHE A 12 5.38 -14.52 -32.95
CA PHE A 12 6.42 -15.18 -32.13
C PHE A 12 7.30 -14.22 -31.31
N GLY A 13 7.10 -12.91 -31.41
CA GLY A 13 7.88 -11.92 -30.67
C GLY A 13 7.78 -12.07 -29.14
N GLY A 14 6.65 -12.59 -28.63
CA GLY A 14 6.45 -12.83 -27.19
C GLY A 14 7.24 -14.01 -26.63
N THR A 15 7.38 -15.07 -27.42
CA THR A 15 8.13 -16.29 -27.04
C THR A 15 9.63 -16.01 -26.88
N TYR A 16 10.16 -15.04 -27.62
CA TYR A 16 11.58 -14.66 -27.59
C TYR A 16 11.89 -13.43 -26.73
N GLY A 17 10.93 -12.94 -25.93
CA GLY A 17 11.12 -11.75 -25.09
C GLY A 17 11.33 -10.44 -25.88
N LEU A 18 10.95 -10.43 -27.16
CA LEU A 18 11.09 -9.30 -28.08
C LEU A 18 9.81 -8.47 -28.22
N SER A 19 8.69 -8.93 -27.65
CA SER A 19 7.46 -8.13 -27.53
C SER A 19 7.57 -7.16 -26.35
N GLY A 20 8.31 -6.07 -26.54
CA GLY A 20 8.11 -4.90 -25.71
C GLY A 20 6.71 -4.35 -25.99
N ASP A 21 5.76 -4.56 -25.08
CA ASP A 21 4.48 -3.88 -25.12
C ASP A 21 4.74 -2.37 -24.96
N LYS A 22 4.82 -1.66 -26.09
CA LYS A 22 5.21 -0.25 -26.18
C LYS A 22 4.16 0.72 -25.59
N GLY A 23 3.20 0.24 -24.80
CA GLY A 23 2.07 1.02 -24.28
C GLY A 23 1.92 1.08 -22.75
N VAL A 24 2.79 0.46 -21.94
CA VAL A 24 2.46 0.18 -20.52
C VAL A 24 3.40 0.81 -19.50
N ILE A 25 4.38 1.64 -19.91
CA ILE A 25 5.26 2.32 -18.93
C ILE A 25 4.46 3.35 -18.12
N GLY A 26 4.53 3.27 -16.80
CA GLY A 26 3.88 4.22 -15.90
C GLY A 26 2.38 4.01 -15.75
N LYS A 27 1.88 2.78 -15.99
CA LYS A 27 0.44 2.46 -15.86
C LYS A 27 -0.16 2.86 -14.51
N TYR A 28 0.59 2.84 -13.42
CA TYR A 28 0.15 3.31 -12.09
C TYR A 28 0.88 4.57 -11.62
N GLY A 29 1.60 5.24 -12.53
CA GLY A 29 2.31 6.49 -12.26
C GLY A 29 1.40 7.61 -11.76
N HIS A 30 0.15 7.61 -12.21
CA HIS A 30 -0.86 8.63 -11.90
C HIS A 30 -1.66 8.35 -10.63
N VAL A 31 -1.62 7.11 -10.11
CA VAL A 31 -2.42 6.70 -8.94
C VAL A 31 -1.68 7.14 -7.68
N ARG A 32 -1.90 8.39 -7.28
CA ARG A 32 -1.16 9.01 -6.18
C ARG A 32 -2.01 10.04 -5.44
N LEU A 33 -1.83 10.10 -4.12
CA LEU A 33 -2.34 11.15 -3.24
C LEU A 33 -1.30 12.26 -3.04
N THR A 34 -1.76 13.50 -2.96
CA THR A 34 -0.94 14.62 -2.47
C THR A 34 -0.88 14.62 -0.94
N GLU A 35 0.07 15.34 -0.35
CA GLU A 35 0.18 15.47 1.12
C GLU A 35 -1.09 16.09 1.72
N GLU A 36 -1.70 17.07 1.02
CA GLU A 36 -2.96 17.68 1.45
C GLU A 36 -4.11 16.65 1.43
N GLN A 37 -4.18 15.81 0.39
CA GLN A 37 -5.19 14.75 0.32
C GLN A 37 -4.99 13.72 1.43
N ILE A 38 -3.75 13.33 1.71
CA ILE A 38 -3.42 12.40 2.80
C ILE A 38 -3.90 12.97 4.13
N SER A 39 -3.59 14.24 4.42
CA SER A 39 -4.03 14.92 5.63
C SER A 39 -5.55 15.00 5.73
N MET A 40 -6.25 15.35 4.64
CA MET A 40 -7.72 15.43 4.63
C MET A 40 -8.39 14.05 4.82
N ILE A 41 -7.81 12.99 4.26
CA ILE A 41 -8.30 11.62 4.44
C ILE A 41 -8.15 11.19 5.89
N ASP A 42 -6.97 11.40 6.47
CA ASP A 42 -6.72 11.05 7.87
C ASP A 42 -7.66 11.81 8.82
N GLU A 43 -7.78 13.12 8.61
CA GLU A 43 -8.68 13.98 9.40
C GLU A 43 -10.15 13.53 9.30
N TYR A 44 -10.60 13.18 8.09
CA TYR A 44 -11.96 12.66 7.89
C TYR A 44 -12.19 11.38 8.70
N LEU A 45 -11.26 10.41 8.60
CA LEU A 45 -11.38 9.13 9.29
C LEU A 45 -11.33 9.33 10.81
N LEU A 46 -10.47 10.23 11.31
CA LEU A 46 -10.43 10.62 12.71
C LEU A 46 -11.77 11.20 13.18
N LYS A 47 -12.28 12.24 12.51
CA LYS A 47 -13.55 12.90 12.87
C LYS A 47 -14.71 11.91 12.93
N ARG A 48 -14.76 10.98 11.97
CA ARG A 48 -15.79 9.92 11.94
C ARG A 48 -15.61 8.87 13.02
N SER A 49 -14.38 8.59 13.43
CA SER A 49 -14.09 7.67 14.53
C SER A 49 -14.48 8.22 15.91
N LEU A 50 -14.58 9.55 16.05
CA LEU A 50 -14.96 10.22 17.30
C LEU A 50 -16.48 10.44 17.45
N LEU A 51 -17.29 9.94 16.52
CA LEU A 51 -18.74 9.99 16.66
C LEU A 51 -19.18 9.14 17.88
N PRO A 52 -20.29 9.49 18.57
CA PRO A 52 -20.73 8.77 19.78
C PRO A 52 -21.02 7.28 19.56
N ASP A 53 -21.49 6.90 18.37
CA ASP A 53 -21.76 5.51 17.98
C ASP A 53 -21.19 5.27 16.58
N PRO A 54 -19.86 5.09 16.46
CA PRO A 54 -19.25 4.83 15.17
C PRO A 54 -19.60 3.40 14.72
N PRO A 55 -19.84 3.17 13.41
CA PRO A 55 -20.27 1.88 12.93
C PRO A 55 -19.26 0.78 13.27
N ASN A 56 -19.76 -0.35 13.78
CA ASN A 56 -18.98 -1.55 14.02
C ASN A 56 -19.07 -2.50 12.82
N LEU A 57 -18.09 -3.40 12.66
CA LEU A 57 -18.18 -4.52 11.74
C LEU A 57 -18.30 -5.82 12.52
N ASN A 58 -19.32 -6.61 12.18
CA ASN A 58 -19.49 -7.99 12.60
C ASN A 58 -19.57 -8.87 11.36
N ILE A 59 -18.65 -9.82 11.22
CA ILE A 59 -18.78 -10.90 10.23
C ILE A 59 -19.11 -12.16 11.01
N THR A 60 -20.19 -12.85 10.62
CA THR A 60 -20.62 -14.09 11.26
C THR A 60 -20.34 -15.31 10.39
N ASN A 61 -20.22 -16.49 11.00
CA ASN A 61 -20.20 -17.76 10.29
C ASN A 61 -21.63 -18.28 10.01
N ILE A 62 -21.74 -19.47 9.43
CA ILE A 62 -23.01 -20.15 9.15
C ILE A 62 -23.85 -20.43 10.40
N ASP A 63 -23.21 -20.50 11.56
CA ASP A 63 -23.82 -20.75 12.86
C ASP A 63 -24.20 -19.43 13.59
N ASN A 64 -24.13 -18.28 12.90
CA ASN A 64 -24.35 -16.93 13.42
C ASN A 64 -23.39 -16.49 14.53
N GLU A 65 -22.25 -17.17 14.70
CA GLU A 65 -21.21 -16.73 15.62
C GLU A 65 -20.37 -15.64 14.97
N THR A 66 -20.13 -14.54 15.70
CA THR A 66 -19.21 -13.49 15.25
C THR A 66 -17.80 -14.04 15.16
N VAL A 67 -17.29 -14.10 13.94
CA VAL A 67 -15.94 -14.54 13.61
C VAL A 67 -15.01 -13.38 13.32
N VAL A 68 -15.51 -12.21 12.96
CA VAL A 68 -14.67 -11.00 12.92
C VAL A 68 -15.43 -9.87 13.58
N TYR A 69 -14.78 -9.23 14.55
CA TYR A 69 -15.30 -8.04 15.18
C TYR A 69 -14.31 -6.89 15.07
N ILE A 70 -14.80 -5.74 14.60
CA ILE A 70 -14.07 -4.48 14.60
C ILE A 70 -14.96 -3.42 15.27
N PRO A 71 -14.66 -3.03 16.51
CA PRO A 71 -15.26 -1.87 17.11
C PRO A 71 -14.73 -0.63 16.40
N ASN A 72 -15.62 0.31 16.07
CA ASN A 72 -15.28 1.57 15.40
C ASN A 72 -14.52 1.38 14.07
N LEU A 73 -15.28 1.06 13.03
CA LEU A 73 -14.74 0.81 11.69
C LEU A 73 -13.96 2.00 11.11
N TYR A 74 -14.26 3.25 11.49
CA TYR A 74 -13.49 4.42 11.04
C TYR A 74 -12.12 4.49 11.70
N ARG A 75 -12.01 4.22 13.01
CA ARG A 75 -10.71 4.09 13.71
C ARG A 75 -9.85 3.03 13.04
N HIS A 76 -10.43 1.87 12.75
CA HIS A 76 -9.76 0.79 12.07
C HIS A 76 -9.33 1.16 10.64
N ALA A 77 -10.23 1.75 9.86
CA ALA A 77 -9.93 2.21 8.50
C ALA A 77 -8.82 3.27 8.49
N ARG A 78 -8.76 4.15 9.51
CA ARG A 78 -7.68 5.14 9.69
C ARG A 78 -6.31 4.47 9.87
N VAL A 79 -6.22 3.44 10.72
CA VAL A 79 -4.98 2.69 10.94
C VAL A 79 -4.56 1.98 9.65
N VAL A 80 -5.50 1.31 8.99
CA VAL A 80 -5.25 0.63 7.72
C VAL A 80 -4.80 1.61 6.64
N PHE A 81 -5.45 2.78 6.54
CA PHE A 81 -5.08 3.83 5.58
C PHE A 81 -3.62 4.26 5.75
N ASN A 82 -3.27 4.77 6.93
CA ASN A 82 -1.94 5.32 7.20
C ASN A 82 -0.87 4.22 7.07
N THR A 83 -1.11 3.06 7.67
CA THR A 83 -0.15 1.94 7.64
C THR A 83 0.05 1.40 6.23
N PHE A 84 -1.03 1.18 5.46
CA PHE A 84 -0.92 0.60 4.12
C PHE A 84 -0.34 1.58 3.11
N LEU A 85 -0.49 2.89 3.35
CA LEU A 85 0.18 3.90 2.54
C LEU A 85 1.71 3.86 2.75
N GLU A 86 2.16 3.63 3.98
CA GLU A 86 3.60 3.52 4.29
C GLU A 86 4.22 2.19 3.84
N ILE A 87 3.52 1.06 4.00
CA ILE A 87 4.10 -0.27 3.70
C ILE A 87 3.70 -0.83 2.32
N PHE A 88 2.79 -0.15 1.62
CA PHE A 88 2.29 -0.47 0.27
C PHE A 88 2.05 -1.98 0.01
N PRO A 89 1.26 -2.65 0.85
CA PRO A 89 1.11 -4.10 0.75
C PRO A 89 0.07 -4.49 -0.30
N ARG A 90 0.01 -5.77 -0.67
CA ARG A 90 -1.22 -6.31 -1.26
C ARG A 90 -2.27 -6.39 -0.15
N PRO A 91 -3.49 -5.85 -0.32
CA PRO A 91 -4.47 -5.79 0.77
C PRO A 91 -4.76 -7.16 1.41
N ALA A 92 -5.01 -8.19 0.58
CA ALA A 92 -5.28 -9.54 1.08
C ALA A 92 -4.13 -10.15 1.89
N SER A 93 -2.87 -9.83 1.56
CA SER A 93 -1.70 -10.27 2.33
C SER A 93 -1.57 -9.49 3.63
N ALA A 94 -1.82 -8.18 3.61
CA ALA A 94 -1.66 -7.37 4.81
C ALA A 94 -2.72 -7.63 5.89
N LEU A 95 -3.95 -7.93 5.49
CA LEU A 95 -5.00 -8.32 6.45
C LEU A 95 -4.67 -9.64 7.18
N LYS A 96 -3.73 -10.43 6.67
CA LYS A 96 -3.26 -11.69 7.28
C LYS A 96 -1.96 -11.53 8.08
N ILE A 97 -1.44 -10.31 8.27
CA ILE A 97 -0.22 -10.08 9.05
C ILE A 97 -0.51 -10.37 10.52
N PRO A 98 0.17 -11.36 11.13
CA PRO A 98 0.03 -11.59 12.56
C PRO A 98 0.74 -10.46 13.32
N ARG A 99 0.25 -10.15 14.53
CA ARG A 99 0.83 -9.13 15.41
C ARG A 99 2.33 -9.34 15.64
N GLY A 100 2.77 -10.59 15.80
CA GLY A 100 4.19 -10.93 15.99
C GLY A 100 5.09 -10.64 14.78
N ALA A 101 4.53 -10.35 13.61
CA ALA A 101 5.28 -9.89 12.43
C ALA A 101 5.45 -8.37 12.37
N ILE A 102 4.92 -7.63 13.35
CA ILE A 102 5.08 -6.18 13.50
C ILE A 102 6.11 -5.94 14.62
N ARG A 103 7.27 -5.43 14.26
CA ARG A 103 8.32 -5.01 15.19
C ARG A 103 8.32 -3.49 15.28
N LEU A 104 8.01 -2.96 16.46
CA LEU A 104 7.99 -1.52 16.70
C LEU A 104 9.29 -1.10 17.41
N ASN A 105 9.88 0.00 16.94
CA ASN A 105 11.03 0.67 17.52
C ASN A 105 10.70 2.17 17.72
N GLU A 106 11.56 2.90 18.41
CA GLU A 106 11.34 4.33 18.69
C GLU A 106 11.20 5.17 17.41
N ASP A 107 12.03 4.88 16.40
CA ASP A 107 12.15 5.67 15.17
C ASP A 107 11.57 4.97 13.92
N ASN A 108 11.15 3.70 14.04
CA ASN A 108 10.61 2.95 12.92
C ASN A 108 9.69 1.80 13.35
N ALA A 109 8.93 1.26 12.39
CA ALA A 109 8.36 -0.07 12.49
C ALA A 109 8.81 -0.92 11.31
N GLU A 110 9.17 -2.17 11.57
CA GLU A 110 9.38 -3.20 10.54
C GLU A 110 8.19 -4.16 10.55
N ILE A 111 7.60 -4.38 9.37
CA ILE A 111 6.46 -5.27 9.19
C ILE A 111 6.80 -6.32 8.15
N VAL A 112 6.84 -7.58 8.58
CA VAL A 112 7.13 -8.73 7.70
C VAL A 112 5.83 -9.24 7.07
N ILE A 113 5.79 -9.29 5.74
CA ILE A 113 4.61 -9.71 4.98
C ILE A 113 4.94 -10.90 4.10
N PHE A 114 4.14 -11.96 4.21
CA PHE A 114 4.17 -13.10 3.30
C PHE A 114 3.17 -12.92 2.16
N GLU A 115 3.64 -12.99 0.92
CA GLU A 115 2.80 -12.92 -0.28
C GLU A 115 2.55 -14.33 -0.85
N GLU A 116 1.45 -14.97 -0.43
CA GLU A 116 1.05 -16.34 -0.84
C GLU A 116 1.16 -16.60 -2.35
N LYS A 117 0.78 -15.62 -3.18
CA LYS A 117 0.78 -15.76 -4.64
C LYS A 117 2.17 -16.02 -5.22
N THR A 118 3.21 -15.43 -4.63
CA THR A 118 4.58 -15.54 -5.13
C THR A 118 5.43 -16.44 -4.24
N GLY A 119 5.02 -16.68 -3.00
CA GLY A 119 5.80 -17.40 -1.98
C GLY A 119 6.91 -16.55 -1.38
N ASP A 120 6.90 -15.24 -1.60
CA ASP A 120 7.93 -14.32 -1.09
C ASP A 120 7.59 -13.79 0.28
N GLN A 121 8.62 -13.48 1.05
CA GLN A 121 8.53 -12.69 2.27
C GLN A 121 9.23 -11.35 2.07
N TRP A 122 8.57 -10.27 2.47
CA TRP A 122 9.08 -8.90 2.33
C TRP A 122 9.09 -8.20 3.69
N SER A 123 10.20 -7.56 4.03
CA SER A 123 10.24 -6.58 5.12
C SER A 123 9.80 -5.22 4.59
N LYS A 124 8.87 -4.60 5.30
CA LYS A 124 8.35 -3.25 5.02
C LYS A 124 8.63 -2.34 6.19
N TYR A 125 8.70 -1.04 5.93
CA TYR A 125 9.10 -0.09 6.94
C TYR A 125 8.11 1.08 7.03
N ILE A 126 7.90 1.56 8.25
CA ILE A 126 7.36 2.88 8.55
C ILE A 126 8.50 3.65 9.23
N LEU A 127 8.84 4.85 8.75
CA LEU A 127 9.99 5.61 9.25
C LEU A 127 9.55 6.94 9.87
N ALA A 128 9.91 7.17 11.13
CA ALA A 128 9.56 8.40 11.87
C ALA A 128 10.34 9.63 11.37
N SER A 129 11.37 9.44 10.54
CA SER A 129 12.08 10.53 9.86
C SER A 129 11.19 11.29 8.87
N PHE A 130 10.07 10.70 8.42
CA PHE A 130 9.08 11.37 7.60
C PHE A 130 7.86 11.80 8.43
N PRO A 131 7.30 13.00 8.22
CA PRO A 131 6.16 13.49 9.02
C PRO A 131 4.97 12.52 9.07
N HIS A 132 4.53 12.02 7.91
CA HIS A 132 3.44 11.03 7.83
C HIS A 132 3.85 9.69 8.46
N GLY A 133 5.11 9.27 8.30
CA GLY A 133 5.63 8.04 8.90
C GLY A 133 5.66 8.11 10.44
N LYS A 134 6.05 9.25 11.01
CA LYS A 134 5.99 9.51 12.47
C LYS A 134 4.56 9.44 12.98
N HIS A 135 3.63 10.09 12.28
CA HIS A 135 2.22 10.05 12.63
C HIS A 135 1.66 8.61 12.57
N THR A 136 1.97 7.88 11.49
CA THR A 136 1.55 6.49 11.30
C THR A 136 2.11 5.57 12.38
N LEU A 137 3.38 5.75 12.76
CA LEU A 137 4.03 4.96 13.80
C LEU A 137 3.32 5.15 15.15
N GLN A 138 3.08 6.40 15.55
CA GLN A 138 2.34 6.73 16.77
C GLN A 138 0.93 6.11 16.76
N LEU A 139 0.21 6.25 15.65
CA LEU A 139 -1.13 5.71 15.47
C LEU A 139 -1.15 4.17 15.60
N LEU A 140 -0.13 3.51 15.07
CA LEU A 140 0.02 2.06 15.12
C LEU A 140 0.38 1.58 16.52
N TYR A 141 1.26 2.30 17.24
CA TYR A 141 1.55 2.03 18.65
C TYR A 141 0.28 2.06 19.50
N GLU A 142 -0.47 3.16 19.43
CA GLU A 142 -1.72 3.33 20.17
C GLU A 142 -2.71 2.21 19.83
N TYR A 143 -2.90 1.93 18.55
CA TYR A 143 -3.85 0.91 18.11
C TYR A 143 -3.47 -0.51 18.56
N LEU A 144 -2.18 -0.82 18.58
CA LEU A 144 -1.69 -2.10 19.08
C LEU A 144 -1.77 -2.17 20.61
N ASP A 145 -1.61 -1.08 21.34
CA ASP A 145 -1.81 -1.06 22.79
C ASP A 145 -3.31 -1.21 23.17
N GLU A 146 -4.19 -0.58 22.40
CA GLU A 146 -5.66 -0.63 22.56
C GLU A 146 -6.28 -2.00 22.22
N THR A 147 -5.57 -2.86 21.48
CA THR A 147 -6.14 -4.11 20.92
C THR A 147 -5.26 -5.32 21.16
N ASP A 148 -5.87 -6.48 21.41
CA ASP A 148 -5.19 -7.78 21.57
C ASP A 148 -5.27 -8.65 20.30
N TYR A 149 -5.57 -8.04 19.15
CA TYR A 149 -5.85 -8.76 17.92
C TYR A 149 -4.63 -9.53 17.43
N ILE A 150 -4.82 -10.84 17.18
CA ILE A 150 -3.80 -11.69 16.55
C ILE A 150 -3.45 -11.16 15.16
N TYR A 151 -4.44 -10.65 14.42
CA TYR A 151 -4.28 -10.04 13.12
C TYR A 151 -4.76 -8.58 13.19
N PRO A 152 -3.89 -7.61 13.54
CA PRO A 152 -4.29 -6.25 13.87
C PRO A 152 -5.14 -5.55 12.81
N PHE A 153 -4.85 -5.82 11.53
CA PHE A 153 -5.56 -5.23 10.39
C PHE A 153 -6.83 -6.00 9.98
N ALA A 154 -7.13 -7.15 10.59
CA ALA A 154 -8.36 -7.92 10.32
C ALA A 154 -9.37 -7.90 11.48
N GLY A 155 -9.01 -7.35 12.65
CA GLY A 155 -9.89 -7.28 13.82
C GLY A 155 -9.72 -8.44 14.80
N ALA A 156 -10.64 -8.55 15.76
CA ALA A 156 -10.63 -9.59 16.78
C ALA A 156 -10.94 -10.96 16.18
N TYR A 157 -9.92 -11.79 15.94
CA TYR A 157 -10.10 -13.17 15.49
C TYR A 157 -9.00 -14.12 15.96
N LYS A 158 -9.39 -15.37 16.24
CA LYS A 158 -8.51 -16.43 16.79
C LYS A 158 -7.90 -17.37 15.73
N LYS A 159 -8.31 -17.29 14.47
CA LYS A 159 -7.85 -18.16 13.37
C LYS A 159 -7.43 -17.33 12.15
N PRO A 160 -6.76 -17.88 11.13
CA PRO A 160 -6.53 -17.15 9.89
C PRO A 160 -7.86 -16.87 9.18
N SER A 161 -8.06 -15.64 8.69
CA SER A 161 -9.27 -15.27 7.97
C SER A 161 -9.44 -16.06 6.67
N THR A 162 -10.66 -16.54 6.42
CA THR A 162 -11.03 -17.18 5.15
C THR A 162 -11.00 -16.15 4.01
N LYS A 163 -10.95 -16.62 2.76
CA LYS A 163 -10.99 -15.73 1.59
C LYS A 163 -12.22 -14.81 1.61
N TYR A 164 -13.40 -15.36 1.94
CA TYR A 164 -14.64 -14.60 2.05
C TYR A 164 -14.52 -13.48 3.10
N GLN A 165 -14.00 -13.78 4.29
CA GLN A 165 -13.81 -12.78 5.34
C GLN A 165 -12.84 -11.68 4.90
N VAL A 166 -11.74 -12.05 4.23
CA VAL A 166 -10.77 -11.09 3.67
C VAL A 166 -11.43 -10.20 2.61
N ASP A 167 -12.22 -10.76 1.70
CA ASP A 167 -12.90 -10.00 0.66
C ASP A 167 -13.96 -9.06 1.26
N THR A 168 -14.70 -9.50 2.28
CA THR A 168 -15.64 -8.64 3.04
C THR A 168 -14.91 -7.51 3.74
N LEU A 169 -13.79 -7.78 4.44
CA LEU A 169 -12.98 -6.74 5.07
C LEU A 169 -12.47 -5.71 4.06
N ILE A 170 -11.93 -6.17 2.92
CA ILE A 170 -11.46 -5.30 1.84
C ILE A 170 -12.60 -4.41 1.34
N SER A 171 -13.78 -4.99 1.14
CA SER A 171 -14.96 -4.24 0.67
C SER A 171 -15.39 -3.21 1.72
N THR A 172 -15.56 -3.61 2.96
CA THR A 172 -16.09 -2.77 4.04
C THR A 172 -15.14 -1.63 4.40
N ILE A 173 -13.85 -1.90 4.57
CA ILE A 173 -12.84 -0.85 4.77
C ILE A 173 -12.76 0.02 3.51
N GLY A 174 -12.85 -0.60 2.33
CA GLY A 174 -12.87 0.08 1.05
C GLY A 174 -13.97 1.14 0.94
N GLU A 175 -15.18 0.88 1.42
CA GLU A 175 -16.26 1.87 1.44
C GLU A 175 -15.92 3.09 2.30
N LYS A 176 -15.32 2.89 3.49
CA LYS A 176 -14.89 3.99 4.35
C LYS A 176 -13.79 4.84 3.72
N LEU A 177 -12.87 4.20 3.01
CA LEU A 177 -11.85 4.90 2.24
C LEU A 177 -12.45 5.69 1.08
N LYS A 178 -13.44 5.15 0.35
CA LYS A 178 -14.12 5.89 -0.73
C LYS A 178 -14.80 7.16 -0.23
N GLU A 179 -15.44 7.09 0.94
CA GLU A 179 -16.01 8.26 1.60
C GLU A 179 -14.93 9.33 1.89
N ALA A 180 -13.79 8.90 2.45
CA ALA A 180 -12.68 9.78 2.76
C ALA A 180 -11.99 10.37 1.50
N TYR A 181 -11.83 9.57 0.45
CA TYR A 181 -11.30 10.01 -0.84
C TYR A 181 -12.20 11.07 -1.49
N LYS A 182 -13.51 10.88 -1.42
CA LYS A 182 -14.49 11.86 -1.90
C LYS A 182 -14.38 13.16 -1.11
N TYR A 183 -14.25 13.07 0.21
CA TYR A 183 -14.05 14.24 1.08
C TYR A 183 -12.77 15.02 0.73
N ALA A 184 -11.67 14.32 0.50
CA ALA A 184 -10.38 14.91 0.12
C ALA A 184 -10.31 15.35 -1.36
N GLY A 185 -11.41 15.24 -2.12
CA GLY A 185 -11.46 15.69 -3.51
C GLY A 185 -10.64 14.84 -4.49
N VAL A 186 -10.29 13.60 -4.13
CA VAL A 186 -9.55 12.67 -5.01
C VAL A 186 -10.37 12.41 -6.28
N LYS A 187 -9.79 12.66 -7.46
CA LYS A 187 -10.51 12.55 -8.74
C LYS A 187 -10.25 11.25 -9.50
N ASP A 188 -9.10 10.63 -9.26
CA ASP A 188 -8.71 9.40 -9.93
C ASP A 188 -9.65 8.25 -9.57
N GLN A 189 -10.29 7.68 -10.60
CA GLN A 189 -11.27 6.61 -10.48
C GLN A 189 -10.69 5.31 -9.93
N TYR A 190 -9.37 5.12 -9.98
CA TYR A 190 -8.73 3.94 -9.41
C TYR A 190 -8.94 3.83 -7.90
N PHE A 191 -8.92 4.97 -7.19
CA PHE A 191 -9.22 5.04 -5.75
C PHE A 191 -10.64 4.60 -5.40
N TYR A 192 -11.59 4.72 -6.34
CA TYR A 192 -12.97 4.30 -6.13
C TYR A 192 -13.23 2.86 -6.59
N LYS A 193 -12.48 2.39 -7.60
CA LYS A 193 -12.59 1.00 -8.09
C LYS A 193 -11.84 0.01 -7.19
N LYS A 194 -10.67 0.39 -6.67
CA LYS A 194 -9.79 -0.46 -5.86
C LYS A 194 -9.19 0.34 -4.68
N PRO A 195 -10.01 0.77 -3.70
CA PRO A 195 -9.62 1.74 -2.68
C PRO A 195 -8.37 1.38 -1.88
N LEU A 196 -8.28 0.13 -1.41
CA LEU A 196 -7.10 -0.35 -0.68
C LEU A 196 -5.89 -0.59 -1.60
N TYR A 197 -6.12 -1.04 -2.84
CA TYR A 197 -5.03 -1.29 -3.79
C TYR A 197 -4.43 0.02 -4.32
N ALA A 198 -5.20 1.10 -4.34
CA ALA A 198 -4.71 2.43 -4.66
C ALA A 198 -3.65 2.91 -3.66
N LEU A 199 -3.77 2.56 -2.37
CA LEU A 199 -2.76 2.86 -1.34
C LEU A 199 -1.42 2.20 -1.66
N ARG A 200 -1.41 0.97 -2.18
CA ARG A 200 -0.17 0.33 -2.65
C ARG A 200 0.52 1.17 -3.72
N HIS A 201 -0.23 1.69 -4.69
CA HIS A 201 0.36 2.47 -5.77
C HIS A 201 0.83 3.85 -5.30
N SER A 202 0.01 4.53 -4.49
CA SER A 202 0.36 5.83 -3.93
C SER A 202 1.56 5.73 -2.99
N GLY A 203 1.61 4.70 -2.14
CA GLY A 203 2.70 4.46 -1.20
C GLY A 203 4.03 4.23 -1.89
N VAL A 204 4.04 3.45 -2.98
CA VAL A 204 5.25 3.27 -3.79
C VAL A 204 5.74 4.59 -4.38
N GLN A 205 4.84 5.44 -4.89
CA GLN A 205 5.23 6.74 -5.43
C GLN A 205 5.82 7.65 -4.35
N ILE A 206 5.21 7.68 -3.16
CA ILE A 206 5.72 8.43 -2.01
C ILE A 206 7.13 7.95 -1.64
N TRP A 207 7.34 6.64 -1.56
CA TRP A 207 8.64 6.06 -1.26
C TRP A 207 9.68 6.31 -2.36
N LEU A 208 9.30 6.23 -3.63
CA LEU A 208 10.16 6.61 -4.73
C LEU A 208 10.59 8.07 -4.58
N GLU A 209 9.72 8.99 -4.20
CA GLU A 209 10.14 10.39 -4.01
C GLU A 209 11.06 10.58 -2.80
N ARG A 210 10.72 9.98 -1.66
CA ARG A 210 11.51 10.04 -0.42
C ARG A 210 12.92 9.51 -0.59
N THR A 211 13.08 8.49 -1.43
CA THR A 211 14.37 7.84 -1.71
C THR A 211 15.09 8.44 -2.92
N ASN A 212 14.60 9.58 -3.43
CA ASN A 212 15.14 10.21 -4.63
C ASN A 212 15.17 9.22 -5.82
N TRP A 213 14.10 8.45 -5.98
CA TRP A 213 13.83 7.46 -7.01
C TRP A 213 14.84 6.30 -7.02
N ASP A 214 15.16 5.77 -5.84
CA ASP A 214 15.94 4.53 -5.70
C ASP A 214 15.04 3.31 -5.88
N TYR A 215 14.97 2.82 -7.11
CA TYR A 215 14.15 1.65 -7.42
C TYR A 215 14.67 0.35 -6.81
N ALA A 216 15.97 0.24 -6.49
CA ALA A 216 16.54 -0.98 -5.93
C ALA A 216 16.08 -1.13 -4.48
N LEU A 217 16.14 -0.05 -3.70
CA LEU A 217 15.59 -0.05 -2.34
C LEU A 217 14.11 -0.43 -2.32
N ILE A 218 13.29 0.15 -3.21
CA ILE A 218 11.85 -0.14 -3.25
C ILE A 218 11.56 -1.55 -3.75
N SER A 219 12.40 -2.12 -4.62
CA SER A 219 12.22 -3.51 -5.08
C SER A 219 12.42 -4.52 -3.95
N GLU A 220 13.41 -4.30 -3.07
CA GLU A 220 13.63 -5.15 -1.87
C GLU A 220 12.46 -5.14 -0.90
N MET A 221 11.51 -4.20 -1.06
CA MET A 221 10.31 -4.13 -0.26
C MET A 221 9.09 -4.75 -0.95
N GLY A 222 9.16 -5.34 -2.15
CA GLY A 222 7.93 -5.94 -2.73
C GLY A 222 7.92 -6.28 -4.22
N TRP A 223 9.07 -6.24 -4.88
CA TRP A 223 9.24 -6.60 -6.28
C TRP A 223 10.54 -7.36 -6.48
N ARG A 224 10.47 -8.54 -7.09
CA ARG A 224 11.68 -9.31 -7.47
C ARG A 224 12.53 -8.63 -8.54
N ASP A 225 11.96 -7.69 -9.28
CA ASP A 225 12.60 -7.08 -10.45
C ASP A 225 12.29 -5.58 -10.54
N ILE A 226 13.37 -4.80 -10.56
CA ILE A 226 13.38 -3.35 -10.74
C ILE A 226 12.73 -2.95 -12.06
N THR A 227 12.88 -3.75 -13.12
CA THR A 227 12.30 -3.46 -14.44
C THR A 227 10.78 -3.47 -14.37
N THR A 228 10.21 -4.44 -13.66
CA THR A 228 8.78 -4.49 -13.35
C THR A 228 8.34 -3.25 -12.59
N LEU A 229 9.07 -2.82 -11.56
CA LEU A 229 8.75 -1.60 -10.81
C LEU A 229 8.72 -0.35 -11.72
N ARG A 230 9.73 -0.18 -12.58
CA ARG A 230 9.80 0.92 -13.56
C ARG A 230 8.70 0.87 -14.62
N LEU A 231 8.32 -0.34 -15.05
CA LEU A 231 7.21 -0.54 -15.98
C LEU A 231 5.91 -0.03 -15.37
N TRP A 232 5.64 -0.36 -14.10
CA TRP A 232 4.38 0.02 -13.46
C TRP A 232 4.33 1.49 -13.03
N TYR A 233 5.40 2.00 -12.41
CA TYR A 233 5.40 3.31 -11.74
C TYR A 233 6.06 4.42 -12.55
N GLY A 234 6.60 4.09 -13.72
CA GLY A 234 7.20 5.04 -14.63
C GLY A 234 8.69 5.22 -14.36
N ARG A 235 9.29 6.11 -15.14
CA ARG A 235 10.71 6.48 -15.03
C ARG A 235 10.87 7.67 -14.09
N MET A 236 12.07 7.79 -13.53
CA MET A 236 12.49 8.98 -12.78
C MET A 236 12.17 10.25 -13.59
N PRO A 237 11.48 11.23 -12.99
CA PRO A 237 11.18 12.50 -13.63
C PRO A 237 12.45 13.22 -14.09
N ALA A 238 12.38 13.90 -15.23
CA ALA A 238 13.54 14.53 -15.85
C ALA A 238 14.19 15.58 -14.94
N ASN A 239 13.39 16.34 -14.18
CA ASN A 239 13.87 17.31 -13.20
C ASN A 239 14.66 16.66 -12.05
N VAL A 240 14.20 15.50 -11.56
CA VAL A 240 14.92 14.73 -10.51
C VAL A 240 16.25 14.23 -11.07
N PHE A 241 16.23 13.67 -12.29
CA PHE A 241 17.45 13.24 -12.98
C PHE A 241 18.45 14.40 -13.16
N GLN A 242 17.98 15.55 -13.65
CA GLN A 242 18.81 16.75 -13.82
C GLN A 242 19.43 17.21 -12.50
N LYS A 243 18.65 17.27 -11.41
CA LYS A 243 19.15 17.61 -10.07
C LYS A 243 20.26 16.66 -9.62
N LYS A 244 20.12 15.34 -9.86
CA LYS A 244 21.18 14.36 -9.56
C LYS A 244 22.45 14.63 -10.36
N ILE A 245 22.32 14.89 -11.66
CA ILE A 245 23.48 15.23 -12.51
C ILE A 245 24.15 16.53 -12.05
N MET A 246 23.38 17.55 -11.66
CA MET A 246 23.91 18.80 -11.14
C MET A 246 24.64 18.62 -9.81
N ALA A 247 24.10 17.81 -8.89
CA ALA A 247 24.77 17.50 -7.62
C ALA A 247 26.14 16.82 -7.84
N LEU A 248 26.26 15.94 -8.84
CA LEU A 248 27.53 15.32 -9.22
C LEU A 248 28.51 16.32 -9.85
N LYS A 249 28.01 17.36 -10.54
CA LYS A 249 28.83 18.42 -11.13
C LYS A 249 29.30 19.47 -10.12
N GLY A 250 28.50 19.74 -9.09
CA GLY A 250 28.78 20.71 -8.03
C GLY A 250 29.50 20.12 -6.81
N GLY A 251 29.87 18.84 -6.86
CA GLY A 251 30.71 18.19 -5.85
C GLY A 251 32.20 18.36 -6.16
N MET A 252 32.70 19.59 -5.99
CA MET A 252 34.09 19.94 -5.66
C MET A 252 34.04 20.91 -4.48
#